data_AF-A0A7W4FZR3-F1
#
_entry.id   AF-A0A7W4FZR3-F1
#
_cell.length_a   1.000
_cell.length_b   1.000
_cell.length_c   1.000
_cell.angle_alpha   90.00
_cell.angle_beta   90.00
_cell.angle_gamma   90.00
#
_symmetry.space_group_name_H-M   'P 1'
#
loop_
_entity.id
_entity.type
_entity.pdbx_description
1 polymer ?
#
loop_
_entity_poly.entity_id
_entity_poly.type
_entity_poly.pdbx_seq_one_letter_code
_entity_poly.pdbx_strand_id
1 'polypeptide(L)'
;MNPDKLQYSLAKLLQTNPKAEQIRVGKLMQQDVYRFAIPTKTATQQLMLNAQTGERLSPLNQTTAIALAQYYYLGNEPITDVSLLT
;
A
#
# COMPACT_ATOMS: atom_id res chain seq x y z
N MET A 1 9.20 -4.48 13.79
CA MET A 1 8.91 -5.17 12.52
C MET A 1 9.25 -6.63 12.73
N ASN A 2 8.36 -7.58 12.42
CA ASN A 2 8.69 -8.99 12.51
C ASN A 2 9.08 -9.49 11.11
N PRO A 3 10.36 -9.82 10.85
CA PRO A 3 10.82 -10.28 9.53
C PRO A 3 10.13 -11.57 9.06
N ASP A 4 9.59 -12.40 9.97
CA ASP A 4 8.88 -13.64 9.64
C ASP A 4 7.51 -13.42 8.97
N LYS A 5 6.99 -12.18 9.03
CA LYS A 5 5.72 -11.76 8.39
C LYS A 5 5.91 -11.24 6.96
N LEU A 6 7.12 -11.33 6.40
CA LEU A 6 7.44 -10.88 5.05
C LEU A 6 7.64 -12.09 4.14
N GLN A 7 6.57 -12.86 3.90
CA GLN A 7 6.65 -14.03 3.01
C GLN A 7 6.79 -13.65 1.53
N TYR A 8 6.38 -12.45 1.14
CA TYR A 8 6.70 -11.90 -0.18
C TYR A 8 8.07 -11.22 -0.12
N SER A 9 9.10 -11.87 -0.63
CA SER A 9 10.47 -11.35 -0.50
C SER A 9 10.72 -10.10 -1.36
N LEU A 10 11.64 -9.24 -0.89
CA LEU A 10 12.14 -8.10 -1.66
C LEU A 10 12.73 -8.52 -3.01
N ALA A 11 13.39 -9.68 -3.08
CA ALA A 11 13.92 -10.21 -4.33
C ALA A 11 12.81 -10.48 -5.35
N LYS A 12 11.68 -11.07 -4.92
CA LYS A 12 10.52 -11.32 -5.79
C LYS A 12 9.84 -10.02 -6.21
N LEU A 13 9.79 -9.02 -5.33
CA LEU A 13 9.34 -7.67 -5.67
C LEU A 13 10.20 -7.06 -6.78
N LEU A 14 11.53 -7.07 -6.61
CA LEU A 14 12.47 -6.50 -7.59
C LEU A 14 12.46 -7.28 -8.93
N GLN A 15 12.22 -8.60 -8.89
CA GLN A 15 12.06 -9.39 -10.10
C GLN A 15 10.80 -9.00 -10.90
N THR A 16 9.69 -8.77 -10.22
CA THR A 16 8.40 -8.41 -10.84
C THR A 16 8.29 -6.93 -11.18
N ASN A 17 9.01 -6.07 -10.45
CA ASN A 17 9.00 -4.62 -10.59
C ASN A 17 10.46 -4.11 -10.66
N PRO A 18 11.20 -4.38 -11.75
CA PRO A 18 12.64 -4.08 -11.84
C PRO A 18 12.97 -2.59 -11.82
N LYS A 19 11.97 -1.73 -12.03
CA LYS A 19 12.08 -0.26 -11.97
C LYS A 19 11.60 0.32 -10.63
N ALA A 20 11.35 -0.53 -9.63
CA ALA A 20 10.90 -0.08 -8.33
C ALA A 20 12.01 0.73 -7.65
N GLU A 21 11.70 1.97 -7.31
CA GLU A 21 12.57 2.88 -6.59
C GLU A 21 11.99 3.23 -5.23
N GLN A 22 12.86 3.71 -4.33
CA GLN A 22 12.45 4.19 -3.01
C GLN A 22 11.63 3.16 -2.20
N ILE A 23 11.96 1.87 -2.33
CA ILE A 23 11.24 0.80 -1.67
C ILE A 23 11.33 0.97 -0.16
N ARG A 24 10.18 0.97 0.51
CA ARG A 24 10.05 1.02 1.96
C ARG A 24 9.06 -0.04 2.41
N VAL A 25 9.31 -0.62 3.58
CA VAL A 25 8.31 -1.43 4.29
C VAL A 25 7.64 -0.51 5.30
N GLY A 26 6.32 -0.61 5.41
CA GLY A 26 5.53 0.18 6.35
C GLY A 26 4.28 -0.57 6.80
N LYS A 27 3.36 0.18 7.41
CA LYS A 27 2.07 -0.34 7.86
C LYS A 27 0.92 0.29 7.08
N LEU A 28 -0.09 -0.53 6.83
CA LEU A 28 -1.44 -0.11 6.47
C LEU A 28 -2.37 -0.64 7.57
N MET A 29 -2.76 0.23 8.52
CA MET A 29 -3.30 -0.19 9.81
C MET A 29 -2.36 -1.19 10.50
N GLN A 30 -2.74 -2.46 10.65
CA GLN A 30 -1.89 -3.50 11.22
C GLN A 30 -1.11 -4.34 10.17
N GLN A 31 -1.46 -4.22 8.89
CA GLN A 31 -0.88 -5.02 7.81
C GLN A 31 0.49 -4.47 7.37
N ASP A 32 1.48 -5.35 7.25
CA ASP A 32 2.78 -5.00 6.65
C ASP A 32 2.66 -4.84 5.13
N VAL A 33 3.19 -3.75 4.60
CA VAL A 33 3.10 -3.41 3.17
C VAL A 33 4.45 -2.94 2.62
N TYR A 34 4.70 -3.27 1.35
CA TYR A 34 5.73 -2.59 0.55
C TYR A 34 5.12 -1.34 -0.08
N ARG A 35 5.86 -0.23 -0.06
CA ARG A 35 5.56 1.00 -0.80
C ARG A 35 6.75 1.37 -1.65
N PHE A 36 6.52 1.70 -2.91
CA PHE A 36 7.59 2.05 -3.85
C PHE A 36 7.06 2.87 -5.03
N ALA A 37 7.98 3.53 -5.71
CA ALA A 37 7.72 4.30 -6.90
C ALA A 37 8.13 3.50 -8.14
N ILE A 38 7.37 3.63 -9.23
CA ILE A 38 7.81 3.24 -10.58
C ILE A 38 7.86 4.51 -11.43
N PRO A 39 9.06 4.98 -11.82
CA PRO A 39 9.19 6.05 -12.80
C PRO A 39 8.66 5.60 -14.16
N THR A 40 7.80 6.41 -14.75
CA THR A 40 7.37 6.30 -16.14
C THR A 40 7.91 7.50 -16.93
N LYS A 41 7.67 7.56 -18.25
CA LYS A 41 8.20 8.65 -19.08
C LYS A 41 7.67 10.04 -18.70
N THR A 42 6.47 10.11 -18.12
CA THR A 42 5.75 11.37 -17.89
C THR A 42 5.31 11.56 -16.43
N ALA A 43 5.35 10.51 -15.62
CA ALA A 43 4.87 10.54 -14.23
C ALA A 43 5.56 9.47 -13.39
N THR A 44 5.42 9.56 -12.07
CA THR A 44 5.83 8.51 -11.14
C THR A 44 4.61 7.82 -10.57
N GLN A 45 4.49 6.50 -10.77
CA GLN A 45 3.41 5.71 -10.20
C GLN A 45 3.79 5.23 -8.80
N GLN A 46 2.95 5.53 -7.81
CA GLN A 46 3.11 5.02 -6.46
C GLN A 46 2.36 3.69 -6.31
N LEU A 47 3.07 2.65 -5.91
CA LEU A 47 2.53 1.31 -5.70
C LEU A 47 2.60 0.88 -4.25
N MET A 48 1.59 0.13 -3.83
CA MET A 48 1.53 -0.50 -2.53
C MET A 48 1.17 -1.97 -2.68
N LEU A 49 1.99 -2.85 -2.11
CA LEU A 49 1.74 -4.30 -2.11
C LEU A 49 1.62 -4.81 -0.68
N ASN A 50 0.79 -5.83 -0.48
CA ASN A 50 0.80 -6.64 0.74
C ASN A 50 2.17 -7.34 0.87
N ALA A 51 2.89 -7.11 1.97
CA ALA A 51 4.23 -7.66 2.15
C ALA A 51 4.24 -9.16 2.51
N GLN A 52 3.07 -9.72 2.82
CA GLN A 52 2.87 -11.14 3.07
C GLN A 52 2.54 -11.90 1.77
N THR A 53 1.74 -11.32 0.88
CA THR A 53 1.21 -12.04 -0.31
C THR A 53 1.72 -11.53 -1.65
N GLY A 54 2.22 -10.29 -1.72
CA GLY A 54 2.55 -9.59 -2.97
C GLY A 54 1.34 -9.01 -3.69
N GLU A 55 0.13 -9.13 -3.12
CA GLU A 55 -1.10 -8.55 -3.68
C GLU A 55 -0.99 -7.04 -3.80
N ARG A 56 -1.44 -6.49 -4.94
CA ARG A 56 -1.48 -5.05 -5.16
C ARG A 56 -2.67 -4.42 -4.46
N LEU A 57 -2.39 -3.45 -3.60
CA LEU A 57 -3.36 -2.75 -2.75
C LEU A 57 -3.65 -1.32 -3.22
N SER A 58 -2.89 -0.80 -4.20
CA SER A 58 -3.11 0.53 -4.79
C SER A 58 -3.70 0.44 -6.22
N PRO A 59 -4.56 1.39 -6.63
CA PRO A 59 -5.18 2.42 -5.78
C PRO A 59 -6.08 1.78 -4.71
N LEU A 60 -6.32 2.50 -3.62
CA LEU A 60 -7.21 2.02 -2.58
C LEU A 60 -8.63 1.94 -3.15
N ASN A 61 -9.32 0.83 -2.91
CA ASN A 61 -10.76 0.78 -3.14
C ASN A 61 -11.52 1.51 -2.02
N GLN A 62 -12.79 1.81 -2.26
CA GLN A 62 -13.63 2.55 -1.33
C GLN A 62 -13.72 1.89 0.05
N THR A 63 -13.90 0.57 0.11
CA THR A 63 -13.96 -0.18 1.37
C THR A 63 -12.71 0.00 2.21
N THR A 64 -11.53 -0.11 1.60
CA THR A 64 -10.24 0.04 2.29
C THR A 64 -10.01 1.48 2.70
N ALA A 65 -10.39 2.45 1.86
CA ALA A 65 -10.30 3.88 2.18
C ALA A 65 -11.17 4.25 3.39
N ILE A 66 -12.41 3.76 3.45
CA ILE A 66 -13.31 3.92 4.60
C ILE A 66 -12.72 3.30 5.86
N ALA A 67 -12.25 2.05 5.78
CA ALA A 67 -11.67 1.36 6.94
C ALA A 67 -10.44 2.10 7.49
N LEU A 68 -9.59 2.64 6.60
CA LEU A 68 -8.46 3.46 7.00
C LEU A 68 -8.88 4.76 7.67
N ALA A 69 -9.86 5.46 7.08
CA ALA A 69 -10.39 6.69 7.66
C ALA A 69 -10.92 6.44 9.07
N GLN A 70 -11.71 5.38 9.27
CA GLN A 70 -12.23 4.99 10.59
C GLN A 70 -11.12 4.57 11.56
N TYR A 71 -10.11 3.84 11.08
CA TYR A 71 -9.03 3.37 11.95
C TYR A 71 -8.19 4.51 12.53
N TYR A 72 -7.95 5.57 11.75
CA TYR A 72 -7.12 6.70 12.18
C TYR A 72 -7.93 7.88 12.75
N TYR A 73 -9.23 7.95 12.46
CA TYR A 73 -10.11 8.95 13.03
C TYR A 73 -10.50 8.52 14.46
N LEU A 74 -10.09 9.32 15.44
CA LEU A 74 -10.38 9.06 16.85
C LEU A 74 -11.83 9.38 17.26
N GLY A 75 -12.63 9.95 16.33
CA GLY A 75 -14.04 10.27 16.55
C GLY A 75 -14.97 9.18 16.03
N ASN A 76 -16.25 9.29 16.40
CA ASN A 76 -17.28 8.29 16.06
C ASN A 76 -18.27 8.79 14.99
N GLU A 77 -17.98 9.95 14.39
CA GLU A 77 -18.85 10.55 13.39
C GLU A 77 -18.91 9.69 12.12
N PRO A 78 -20.09 9.58 11.49
CA PRO A 78 -20.23 8.83 10.25
C PRO A 78 -19.49 9.53 9.11
N ILE A 79 -18.91 8.73 8.21
CA ILE A 79 -18.32 9.23 6.96
C ILE A 79 -19.45 9.70 6.06
N THR A 80 -19.41 10.98 5.67
CA THR A 80 -20.45 11.62 4.85
C THR A 80 -20.22 11.50 3.35
N ASP A 81 -18.96 11.41 2.91
CA ASP A 81 -18.59 11.28 1.50
C ASP A 81 -17.26 10.52 1.33
N VAL A 82 -17.11 9.82 0.20
CA VAL A 82 -15.86 9.16 -0.18
C VAL A 82 -15.60 9.37 -1.65
N SER A 83 -14.45 9.98 -1.95
CA SER A 83 -13.97 10.17 -3.32
C SER A 83 -12.61 9.48 -3.51
N LEU A 84 -12.48 8.71 -4.60
CA LEU A 84 -11.24 8.01 -4.97
C LEU A 84 -10.47 8.82 -6.01
N LEU A 85 -9.18 8.99 -5.79
CA LEU A 85 -8.27 9.58 -6.77
C LEU A 85 -7.85 8.49 -7.77
N THR A 86 -8.10 8.73 -9.05
CA THR A 86 -7.76 7.82 -10.17
C THR A 86 -6.65 8.37 -11.03
#